data_AF-A0A3E2TEQ5-F1
#
_entry.id   AF-A0A3E2TEQ5-F1
#
_cell.length_a   1.000
_cell.length_b   1.000
_cell.length_c   1.000
_cell.angle_alpha   90.00
_cell.angle_beta   90.00
_cell.angle_gamma   90.00
#
_symmetry.space_group_name_H-M   'P 1'
#
loop_
_entity.id
_entity.type
_entity.pdbx_description
1 polymer ?
#
loop_
_entity_poly.entity_id
_entity_poly.type
_entity_poly.pdbx_seq_one_letter_code
_entity_poly.pdbx_strand_id
1 'polypeptide(L)'
;MAKHMTQDDRKTLEARYNAGQSVAGIARAMQFNYSTIYKELKRGDTGKMDANGRAGYSAALGQQRLYNKKQQLRYWADRPAE
;
A
#
# COMPACT_ATOMS: atom_id res chain seq x y z
N MET A 1 10.54 -0.79 17.21
CA MET A 1 9.48 -1.45 16.43
C MET A 1 9.36 -0.77 15.07
N ALA A 2 9.13 -1.52 13.99
CA ALA A 2 8.89 -0.91 12.68
C ALA A 2 7.50 -0.25 12.67
N LYS A 3 7.42 1.03 12.26
CA LYS A 3 6.13 1.73 12.12
C LYS A 3 5.26 1.00 11.10
N HIS A 4 4.07 0.58 11.50
CA HIS A 4 3.08 0.04 10.58
C HIS A 4 2.35 1.17 9.86
N MET A 5 2.13 1.01 8.55
CA MET A 5 1.41 1.98 7.75
C MET A 5 -0.10 1.91 8.02
N THR A 6 -0.64 2.98 8.56
CA THR A 6 -2.06 3.17 8.86
C THR A 6 -2.86 3.51 7.60
N GLN A 7 -4.19 3.60 7.71
CA GLN A 7 -5.02 4.02 6.58
C GLN A 7 -4.78 5.49 6.19
N ASP A 8 -4.56 6.36 7.16
CA ASP A 8 -4.26 7.77 6.88
C ASP A 8 -2.86 7.97 6.30
N ASP A 9 -1.89 7.13 6.71
CA ASP A 9 -0.59 7.07 6.02
C ASP A 9 -0.78 6.65 4.54
N ARG A 10 -1.65 5.67 4.23
CA ARG A 10 -1.94 5.26 2.84
C ARG A 10 -2.56 6.39 2.03
N LYS A 11 -3.50 7.15 2.59
CA LYS A 11 -4.10 8.33 1.94
C LYS A 11 -3.04 9.41 1.70
N THR A 12 -2.15 9.63 2.66
CA THR A 12 -1.03 10.57 2.52
C THR A 12 -0.07 10.13 1.39
N LEU A 13 0.23 8.83 1.30
CA LEU A 13 1.01 8.26 0.20
C LEU A 13 0.32 8.50 -1.14
N GLU A 14 -0.98 8.23 -1.24
CA GLU A 14 -1.77 8.43 -2.46
C GLU A 14 -1.74 9.88 -2.94
N ALA A 15 -2.02 10.83 -2.04
CA ALA A 15 -1.98 12.25 -2.37
C ALA A 15 -0.61 12.71 -2.87
N ARG A 16 0.47 12.32 -2.18
CA ARG A 16 1.85 12.70 -2.56
C ARG A 16 2.28 12.05 -3.87
N TYR A 17 1.92 10.78 -4.07
CA TYR A 17 2.27 10.03 -5.28
C TYR A 17 1.54 10.60 -6.50
N ASN A 18 0.25 10.90 -6.37
CA ASN A 18 -0.55 11.52 -7.43
C ASN A 18 -0.10 12.95 -7.75
N ALA A 19 0.42 13.68 -6.75
CA ALA A 19 1.08 14.97 -6.95
C ALA A 19 2.45 14.87 -7.67
N GLY A 20 2.86 13.68 -8.12
CA GLY A 20 4.08 13.45 -8.90
C GLY A 20 5.36 13.32 -8.05
N GLN A 21 5.26 13.42 -6.72
CA GLN A 21 6.41 13.32 -5.82
C GLN A 21 7.12 11.96 -6.03
N SER A 22 8.46 11.95 -6.00
CA SER A 22 9.22 10.70 -6.19
C SER A 22 9.04 9.77 -4.99
N VAL A 23 9.09 8.45 -5.23
CA VAL A 23 9.01 7.43 -4.16
C VAL A 23 10.05 7.69 -3.07
N ALA A 24 11.25 8.12 -3.45
CA ALA A 24 12.32 8.48 -2.51
C ALA A 24 11.97 9.68 -1.63
N GLY A 25 11.43 10.75 -2.22
CA GLY A 25 10.98 11.92 -1.48
C GLY A 25 9.83 11.59 -0.54
N ILE A 26 8.90 10.73 -0.99
CA ILE A 26 7.76 10.26 -0.17
C ILE A 26 8.25 9.46 1.03
N ALA A 27 9.15 8.50 0.81
CA ALA A 27 9.74 7.68 1.87
C ALA A 27 10.38 8.55 2.96
N ARG A 28 11.18 9.55 2.55
CA ARG A 28 11.81 10.52 3.47
C ARG A 28 10.77 11.38 4.20
N ALA A 29 9.79 11.91 3.49
CA ALA A 29 8.76 12.79 4.06
C ALA A 29 7.85 12.07 5.07
N MET A 30 7.51 10.81 4.81
CA MET A 30 6.64 10.01 5.67
C MET A 30 7.41 9.16 6.70
N GLN A 31 8.74 9.25 6.70
CA GLN A 31 9.65 8.47 7.57
C GLN A 31 9.42 6.95 7.46
N PHE A 32 9.18 6.45 6.25
CA PHE A 32 9.12 5.02 5.96
C PHE A 32 10.34 4.56 5.16
N ASN A 33 10.70 3.29 5.30
CA ASN A 33 11.69 2.67 4.42
C ASN A 33 11.15 2.61 2.97
N TYR A 34 12.03 2.82 1.98
CA TYR A 34 11.72 2.67 0.56
C TYR A 34 10.98 1.37 0.23
N SER A 35 11.44 0.25 0.78
CA SER A 35 10.83 -1.07 0.59
C SER A 35 9.38 -1.12 1.07
N THR A 36 9.05 -0.41 2.15
CA THR A 36 7.68 -0.33 2.66
C THR A 36 6.79 0.43 1.69
N ILE A 37 7.28 1.55 1.13
CA ILE A 37 6.54 2.33 0.14
C ILE A 37 6.33 1.50 -1.13
N TYR A 38 7.36 0.85 -1.69
CA TYR A 38 7.20 0.01 -2.89
C TYR A 38 6.23 -1.16 -2.67
N LYS A 39 6.28 -1.82 -1.51
CA LYS A 39 5.34 -2.90 -1.17
C LYS A 39 3.91 -2.39 -1.06
N GLU A 40 3.69 -1.21 -0.50
CA GLU A 40 2.37 -0.59 -0.45
C GLU A 40 1.88 -0.19 -1.84
N LEU A 41 2.74 0.46 -2.65
CA LEU A 41 2.41 0.83 -4.04
C LEU A 41 1.99 -0.40 -4.86
N LYS A 42 2.76 -1.50 -4.78
CA LYS A 42 2.40 -2.76 -5.43
C LYS A 42 1.09 -3.34 -4.90
N ARG A 43 0.83 -3.20 -3.59
CA ARG A 43 -0.43 -3.67 -3.01
C ARG A 43 -1.62 -2.84 -3.49
N GLY A 44 -1.48 -1.53 -3.62
CA GLY A 44 -2.53 -0.62 -4.10
C GLY A 44 -2.54 -0.38 -5.60
N ASP A 45 -1.75 -1.13 -6.38
CA ASP A 45 -1.66 -0.97 -7.83
C ASP A 45 -3.04 -1.15 -8.49
N THR A 46 -3.45 -0.12 -9.23
CA THR A 46 -4.75 -0.04 -9.91
C THR A 46 -4.74 -0.75 -11.26
N GLY A 47 -3.56 -1.12 -11.78
CA GLY A 47 -3.38 -1.71 -13.11
C GLY A 47 -3.54 -0.70 -14.25
N LYS A 48 -3.70 0.59 -13.95
CA LYS A 48 -3.77 1.69 -14.92
C LYS A 48 -2.59 2.63 -14.70
N MET A 49 -2.23 3.40 -15.71
CA MET A 49 -1.22 4.45 -15.55
C MET A 49 -1.83 5.67 -14.83
N ASP A 50 -1.03 6.37 -14.02
CA ASP A 50 -1.35 7.67 -13.47
C ASP A 50 -1.05 8.80 -14.47
N ALA A 51 -1.40 10.03 -14.10
CA ALA A 51 -1.16 11.22 -14.93
C ALA A 51 0.34 11.52 -15.15
N ASN A 52 1.23 10.90 -14.38
CA ASN A 52 2.68 11.09 -14.44
C ASN A 52 3.38 9.97 -15.22
N GLY A 53 2.62 9.08 -15.89
CA GLY A 53 3.16 7.95 -16.65
C GLY A 53 3.67 6.80 -15.78
N ARG A 54 3.31 6.77 -14.48
CA ARG A 54 3.68 5.70 -13.54
C ARG A 54 2.52 4.74 -13.36
N ALA A 55 2.75 3.58 -12.73
CA ALA A 55 1.64 2.73 -12.29
C ALA A 55 0.78 3.49 -11.27
N GLY A 56 -0.52 3.52 -11.50
CA GLY A 56 -1.49 4.17 -10.64
C GLY A 56 -1.63 3.45 -9.31
N TYR A 57 -1.84 4.22 -8.25
CA TYR A 57 -1.95 3.69 -6.90
C TYR A 57 -3.23 4.18 -6.24
N SER A 58 -3.92 3.27 -5.54
CA SER A 58 -5.06 3.59 -4.69
C SER A 58 -4.87 3.12 -3.25
N ALA A 59 -5.04 4.05 -2.30
CA ALA A 59 -5.01 3.78 -0.87
C ALA A 59 -6.13 2.82 -0.44
N ALA A 60 -7.33 3.01 -1.00
CA ALA A 60 -8.49 2.16 -0.73
C ALA A 60 -8.23 0.71 -1.19
N LEU A 61 -7.69 0.54 -2.40
CA LEU A 61 -7.35 -0.77 -2.93
C LEU A 61 -6.24 -1.46 -2.12
N GLY A 62 -5.21 -0.71 -1.72
CA GLY A 62 -4.14 -1.21 -0.85
C GLY A 62 -4.66 -1.74 0.49
N GLN A 63 -5.58 -0.99 1.11
CA GLN A 63 -6.24 -1.38 2.35
C GLN A 63 -7.14 -2.60 2.20
N GLN A 64 -7.97 -2.62 1.15
CA GLN A 64 -8.88 -3.73 0.88
C GLN A 64 -8.09 -5.02 0.67
N ARG A 65 -7.04 -4.99 -0.14
CA ARG A 65 -6.18 -6.17 -0.38
C ARG A 65 -5.47 -6.64 0.89
N LEU A 66 -5.03 -5.72 1.77
CA LEU A 66 -4.48 -6.08 3.08
C LEU A 66 -5.52 -6.81 3.94
N TYR A 67 -6.75 -6.29 4.01
CA TYR A 67 -7.83 -6.88 4.78
C TYR A 67 -8.23 -8.25 4.26
N ASN A 68 -8.42 -8.39 2.94
CA ASN A 68 -8.74 -9.65 2.29
C ASN A 68 -7.66 -10.71 2.56
N LYS A 69 -6.38 -10.34 2.49
CA LYS A 69 -5.28 -11.25 2.80
C LYS A 69 -5.32 -11.72 4.26
N LYS A 70 -5.63 -10.82 5.20
CA LYS A 70 -5.79 -11.18 6.63
C LYS A 70 -7.00 -12.09 6.86
N GLN A 71 -8.10 -11.88 6.14
CA GLN A 71 -9.27 -12.77 6.23
C GLN A 71 -8.96 -14.15 5.68
N GLN A 72 -8.29 -14.25 4.53
CA GLN A 72 -7.85 -15.53 3.98
C GLN A 72 -6.95 -16.28 4.97
N LEU A 73 -5.94 -15.61 5.53
CA LEU A 73 -5.03 -16.26 6.48
C LEU A 73 -5.76 -16.79 7.73
N ARG A 74 -6.76 -16.06 8.23
CA ARG A 74 -7.61 -16.54 9.33
C ARG A 74 -8.41 -17.76 8.92
N TYR A 75 -9.09 -17.71 7.77
CA TYR A 75 -9.82 -18.86 7.24
C TYR A 75 -8.95 -20.12 7.12
N TRP A 76 -7.72 -19.99 6.60
CA TRP A 76 -6.79 -21.12 6.49
C TRP A 76 -6.28 -21.63 7.84
N ALA A 77 -6.14 -20.77 8.84
CA ALA A 77 -5.73 -21.16 10.19
C ALA A 77 -6.84 -21.89 10.95
N ASP A 78 -8.09 -21.47 10.73
CA ASP A 78 -9.27 -22.03 11.39
C ASP A 78 -9.86 -23.23 10.62
N ARG A 79 -9.29 -23.60 9.46
CA ARG A 79 -9.77 -24.71 8.65
C ARG A 79 -9.53 -26.03 9.41
N PRO A 80 -10.58 -26.80 9.75
CA PRO A 80 -10.39 -28.10 10.38
C PRO A 80 -9.60 -29.01 9.43
N ALA A 81 -8.64 -29.75 9.98
CA ALA A 81 -7.98 -30.82 9.24
C ALA A 81 -9.03 -31.91 8.97
N GLU A 82 -9.32 -32.16 7.69
CA GLU A 82 -10.09 -33.33 7.25
C GLU A 82 -9.25 -34.61 7.40
#